data_AF-A0A2E5CCB5-F1
#
_entry.id   AF-A0A2E5CCB5-F1
#
_cell.length_a   1.000
_cell.length_b   1.000
_cell.length_c   1.000
_cell.angle_alpha   90.00
_cell.angle_beta   90.00
_cell.angle_gamma   90.00
#
_symmetry.space_group_name_H-M   'P 1'
#
loop_
_entity.id
_entity.type
_entity.pdbx_description
1 polymer ?
#
loop_
_entity_poly.entity_id
_entity_poly.type
_entity_poly.pdbx_seq_one_letter_code
_entity_poly.pdbx_strand_id
1 'polypeptide(L)'
;MSEPKKYQRKWKNYLIFPRFQVSLLFFNTLIVIAAVLVVGYQFDKNLEVIDAMAGRFNLQNNQIFLEMMEQLKADFMMTLWLVFVSTLLLCFGFTMIFSHKVVGATHRLKQYFKEVTEKGHSYDLTFREGDLDPELAEVVNEAIGKIKKDNDSPERGVS
;
A
#
# COMPACT_ATOMS: atom_id res chain seq x y z
N MET A 1 32.27 -34.04 9.50
CA MET A 1 30.96 -33.48 9.90
C MET A 1 31.02 -31.98 9.69
N SER A 2 30.45 -31.49 8.59
CA SER A 2 30.34 -30.06 8.29
C SER A 2 29.12 -29.51 9.03
N GLU A 3 29.34 -28.53 9.90
CA GLU A 3 28.27 -27.85 10.64
C GLU A 3 27.21 -27.26 9.70
N PRO A 4 25.92 -27.30 10.08
CA PRO A 4 24.86 -26.68 9.29
C PRO A 4 25.02 -25.15 9.34
N LYS A 5 25.29 -24.53 8.19
CA LYS A 5 25.34 -23.06 8.03
C LYS A 5 24.02 -22.45 8.50
N LYS A 6 24.05 -21.74 9.64
CA LYS A 6 22.95 -20.91 10.16
C LYS A 6 22.52 -19.91 9.09
N TYR A 7 21.31 -20.08 8.55
CA TYR A 7 20.74 -19.21 7.53
C TYR A 7 20.39 -17.84 8.15
N GLN A 8 21.34 -16.90 8.13
CA GLN A 8 21.09 -15.53 8.58
C GLN A 8 20.16 -14.83 7.57
N ARG A 9 18.90 -14.58 7.96
CA ARG A 9 17.97 -13.76 7.17
C ARG A 9 18.57 -12.36 7.01
N LYS A 10 19.10 -12.07 5.81
CA LYS A 10 19.54 -10.72 5.45
C LYS A 10 18.31 -9.83 5.32
N TRP A 11 18.12 -8.96 6.32
CA TRP A 11 17.13 -7.87 6.33
C TRP A 11 17.22 -6.93 5.11
N LYS A 12 18.30 -7.02 4.32
CA LYS A 12 18.50 -6.29 3.07
C LYS A 12 17.52 -6.64 1.94
N ASN A 13 16.70 -7.68 2.08
CA ASN A 13 15.72 -8.08 1.06
C ASN A 13 14.27 -7.68 1.40
N TYR A 14 14.05 -6.53 2.06
CA TYR A 14 12.67 -6.04 2.27
C TYR A 14 12.09 -5.40 0.99
N LEU A 15 12.95 -4.85 0.12
CA LEU A 15 12.60 -4.33 -1.20
C LEU A 15 12.74 -5.43 -2.27
N ILE A 16 11.84 -6.42 -2.26
CA ILE A 16 11.86 -7.52 -3.26
C ILE A 16 11.34 -7.01 -4.62
N PHE A 17 10.45 -6.02 -4.64
CA PHE A 17 9.99 -5.31 -5.85
C PHE A 17 9.91 -3.79 -5.61
N PRO A 18 11.06 -3.08 -5.63
CA PRO A 18 11.12 -1.64 -5.33
C PRO A 18 10.27 -0.81 -6.29
N ARG A 19 10.12 -1.22 -7.55
CA ARG A 19 9.35 -0.48 -8.55
C ARG A 19 7.86 -0.40 -8.20
N PHE A 20 7.27 -1.50 -7.72
CA PHE A 20 5.85 -1.53 -7.31
C PHE A 20 5.64 -0.76 -6.01
N GLN A 21 6.51 -0.98 -5.01
CA GLN A 21 6.45 -0.28 -3.72
C GLN A 21 6.58 1.24 -3.86
N VAL A 22 7.57 1.70 -4.62
CA VAL A 22 7.81 3.12 -4.84
C VAL A 22 6.68 3.75 -5.65
N SER A 23 6.15 3.06 -6.67
CA SER A 23 5.00 3.54 -7.43
C SER A 23 3.78 3.74 -6.53
N LEU A 24 3.41 2.71 -5.74
CA LEU A 24 2.25 2.77 -4.85
C LEU A 24 2.43 3.83 -3.74
N LEU A 25 3.62 3.94 -3.17
CA LEU A 25 3.95 4.97 -2.18
C LEU A 25 3.90 6.37 -2.80
N PHE A 26 4.41 6.55 -4.02
CA PHE A 26 4.38 7.82 -4.73
C PHE A 26 2.95 8.29 -4.99
N PHE A 27 2.09 7.41 -5.52
CA PHE A 27 0.69 7.73 -5.75
C PHE A 27 -0.05 8.05 -4.44
N ASN A 28 0.13 7.25 -3.38
CA ASN A 28 -0.47 7.54 -2.08
C ASN A 28 -0.01 8.88 -1.50
N THR A 29 1.30 9.18 -1.61
CA THR A 29 1.85 10.45 -1.14
C THR A 29 1.28 11.63 -1.92
N LEU A 30 1.13 11.51 -3.24
CA LEU A 30 0.55 12.55 -4.09
C LEU A 30 -0.90 12.82 -3.70
N ILE A 31 -1.69 11.77 -3.45
CA ILE A 31 -3.08 11.89 -3.00
C ILE A 31 -3.16 12.62 -1.64
N VAL A 32 -2.30 12.25 -0.68
CA VAL A 32 -2.26 12.90 0.64
C VAL A 32 -1.87 14.37 0.52
N ILE A 33 -0.87 14.70 -0.30
CA ILE A 33 -0.48 16.09 -0.57
C ILE A 33 -1.64 16.87 -1.19
N ALA A 34 -2.30 16.31 -2.21
CA ALA A 34 -3.44 16.96 -2.85
C ALA A 34 -4.59 17.22 -1.86
N ALA A 35 -4.90 16.24 -0.99
CA ALA A 35 -5.91 16.39 0.04
C ALA A 35 -5.56 17.51 1.04
N VAL A 36 -4.31 17.58 1.50
CA VAL A 36 -3.86 18.64 2.41
C VAL A 36 -3.90 20.01 1.75
N LEU A 37 -3.52 20.12 0.48
CA LEU A 37 -3.61 21.38 -0.27
C LEU A 37 -5.05 21.85 -0.42
N VAL A 38 -5.99 20.95 -0.73
CA VAL A 38 -7.42 21.28 -0.83
C VAL A 38 -7.96 21.77 0.52
N VAL A 39 -7.65 21.05 1.60
CA VAL A 39 -8.09 21.43 2.96
C VAL A 39 -7.48 22.77 3.40
N GLY A 40 -6.19 22.98 3.15
CA GLY A 40 -5.50 24.24 3.45
C GLY A 40 -6.05 25.41 2.65
N TYR A 41 -6.28 25.22 1.35
CA TYR A 41 -6.91 26.23 0.49
C TYR A 41 -8.33 26.59 0.97
N GLN A 42 -9.14 25.59 1.29
CA GLN A 42 -10.49 25.81 1.79
C GLN A 42 -10.49 26.58 3.11
N PHE A 43 -9.55 26.28 4.00
CA PHE A 43 -9.41 26.99 5.27
C PHE A 43 -9.02 28.46 5.07
N ASP A 44 -8.06 28.73 4.19
CA ASP A 44 -7.65 30.10 3.85
C ASP A 44 -8.83 30.91 3.27
N LYS A 45 -9.62 30.31 2.38
CA LYS A 45 -10.85 30.91 1.86
C LYS A 45 -11.91 31.17 2.93
N ASN A 46 -12.05 30.28 3.91
CA ASN A 46 -12.96 30.52 5.02
C ASN A 46 -12.49 31.68 5.90
N LEU A 47 -11.19 31.87 6.08
CA LEU A 47 -10.63 32.99 6.84
C LEU A 47 -10.83 34.33 6.12
N GLU A 48 -10.65 34.39 4.80
CA GLU A 48 -10.98 35.61 4.02
C GLU A 48 -12.43 36.04 4.23
N VAL A 49 -13.37 35.08 4.27
CA VAL A 49 -14.78 35.33 4.52
C VAL A 49 -15.01 35.88 5.94
N ILE A 50 -14.32 35.32 6.95
CA ILE A 50 -14.38 35.80 8.34
C ILE A 50 -13.83 37.22 8.45
N ASP A 51 -12.68 37.51 7.83
CA ASP A 51 -12.06 38.85 7.82
C ASP A 51 -12.94 39.89 7.12
N ALA A 52 -13.62 39.51 6.03
CA ALA A 52 -14.59 40.35 5.34
C ALA A 52 -15.82 40.64 6.20
N MET A 53 -16.32 39.66 6.97
CA MET A 53 -17.39 39.89 7.94
C MET A 53 -16.94 40.78 9.09
N ALA A 54 -15.73 40.57 9.63
CA ALA A 54 -15.16 41.38 10.69
C ALA A 54 -15.05 42.87 10.30
N GLY A 55 -14.75 43.16 9.03
CA GLY A 55 -14.77 44.52 8.48
C GLY A 55 -16.13 45.20 8.54
N ARG A 56 -17.21 44.46 8.29
CA ARG A 56 -18.59 45.00 8.37
C ARG A 56 -18.98 45.37 9.79
N PHE A 57 -18.43 44.68 10.79
CA PHE A 57 -18.69 44.94 12.21
C PHE A 57 -17.62 45.81 12.88
N ASN A 58 -16.68 46.37 12.11
CA ASN A 58 -15.59 47.22 12.60
C ASN A 58 -14.67 46.52 13.64
N LEU A 59 -14.57 45.19 13.55
CA LEU A 59 -13.76 44.35 14.44
C LEU A 59 -12.30 44.24 13.98
N GLN A 60 -11.95 44.77 12.81
CA GLN A 60 -10.61 44.66 12.22
C GLN A 60 -9.52 45.37 13.04
N ASN A 61 -9.89 46.38 13.83
CA ASN A 61 -8.97 47.07 14.74
C ASN A 61 -9.03 46.51 16.17
N ASN A 62 -9.86 45.49 16.42
CA ASN A 62 -9.96 44.86 17.72
C ASN A 62 -8.78 43.90 17.91
N GLN A 63 -7.86 44.26 18.80
CA GLN A 63 -6.67 43.45 19.10
C GLN A 63 -7.01 42.02 19.51
N ILE A 64 -8.10 41.81 20.28
CA ILE A 64 -8.54 40.48 20.72
C ILE A 64 -8.95 39.62 19.52
N PHE A 65 -9.63 40.21 18.53
CA PHE A 65 -10.04 39.49 17.32
C PHE A 65 -8.83 39.07 16.49
N LEU A 66 -7.85 39.98 16.30
CA LEU A 66 -6.63 39.69 15.55
C LEU A 66 -5.80 38.59 16.22
N GLU A 67 -5.61 38.66 17.54
CA GLU A 67 -4.91 37.63 18.32
C GLU A 67 -5.62 36.27 18.22
N MET A 68 -6.96 36.26 18.32
CA MET A 68 -7.75 35.03 18.15
C MET A 68 -7.61 34.43 16.75
N MET A 69 -7.57 35.26 15.69
CA MET A 69 -7.37 34.79 14.32
C MET A 69 -5.96 34.25 14.09
N GLU A 70 -4.95 34.89 14.66
CA GLU A 70 -3.57 34.41 14.61
C GLU A 70 -3.44 33.06 15.31
N GLN A 71 -4.01 32.94 16.51
CA GLN A 71 -4.01 31.68 17.26
C GLN A 71 -4.77 30.57 16.52
N LEU A 72 -5.95 30.87 15.96
CA LEU A 72 -6.71 29.92 15.15
C LEU A 72 -5.92 29.43 13.93
N LYS A 73 -5.23 30.34 13.23
CA LYS A 73 -4.35 29.99 12.09
C LYS A 73 -3.19 29.09 12.54
N ALA A 74 -2.54 29.42 13.65
CA ALA A 74 -1.43 28.64 14.21
C ALA A 74 -1.87 27.23 14.62
N ASP A 75 -2.97 27.12 15.37
CA ASP A 75 -3.52 25.84 15.85
C ASP A 75 -3.97 24.96 14.68
N PHE A 76 -4.62 25.56 13.67
CA PHE A 76 -5.01 24.84 12.46
C PHE A 76 -3.79 24.34 11.69
N MET A 77 -2.77 25.18 11.48
CA MET A 77 -1.56 24.80 10.76
C MET A 77 -0.81 23.69 11.48
N MET A 78 -0.69 23.77 12.81
CA MET A 78 -0.08 22.72 13.63
C MET A 78 -0.84 21.40 13.52
N THR A 79 -2.18 21.45 13.61
CA THR A 79 -3.04 20.27 13.47
C THR A 79 -2.94 19.67 12.07
N LEU A 80 -2.92 20.50 11.03
CA LEU A 80 -2.79 20.06 9.64
C LEU A 80 -1.47 19.32 9.41
N TRP A 81 -0.36 19.86 9.93
CA TRP A 81 0.95 19.19 9.88
C TRP A 81 0.98 17.88 10.65
N LEU A 82 0.39 17.83 11.83
CA LEU A 82 0.32 16.61 12.64
C LEU A 82 -0.47 15.52 11.91
N VAL A 83 -1.63 15.86 11.35
CA VAL A 83 -2.46 14.94 10.56
C VAL A 83 -1.71 14.49 9.30
N PHE A 84 -1.04 15.40 8.59
CA PHE A 84 -0.26 15.08 7.40
C PHE A 84 0.85 14.06 7.70
N VAL A 85 1.69 14.34 8.70
CA VAL A 85 2.80 13.45 9.09
C VAL A 85 2.28 12.11 9.59
N SER A 86 1.24 12.11 10.43
CA SER A 86 0.64 10.89 10.95
C SER A 86 0.05 10.02 9.82
N THR A 87 -0.64 10.65 8.87
CA THR A 87 -1.21 9.96 7.70
C THR A 87 -0.12 9.39 6.81
N LEU A 88 0.96 10.14 6.56
CA LEU A 88 2.11 9.63 5.79
C LEU A 88 2.76 8.42 6.45
N LEU A 89 2.95 8.45 7.77
CA LEU A 89 3.52 7.32 8.52
C LEU A 89 2.61 6.09 8.43
N LEU A 90 1.29 6.26 8.57
CA LEU A 90 0.32 5.18 8.42
C LEU A 90 0.31 4.62 6.99
N CYS A 91 0.28 5.48 5.97
CA CYS A 91 0.34 5.09 4.56
C CYS A 91 1.63 4.31 4.26
N PHE A 92 2.77 4.77 4.77
CA PHE A 92 4.05 4.08 4.60
C PHE A 92 4.04 2.69 5.27
N GLY A 93 3.62 2.63 6.53
CA GLY A 93 3.52 1.37 7.28
C GLY A 93 2.60 0.36 6.59
N PHE A 94 1.41 0.80 6.19
CA PHE A 94 0.44 -0.03 5.47
C PHE A 94 0.98 -0.50 4.11
N THR A 95 1.55 0.41 3.31
CA THR A 95 2.12 0.10 1.99
C THR A 95 3.24 -0.93 2.10
N MET A 96 4.10 -0.81 3.11
CA MET A 96 5.19 -1.77 3.35
C MET A 96 4.67 -3.16 3.70
N ILE A 97 3.72 -3.25 4.64
CA ILE A 97 3.13 -4.54 5.06
C ILE A 97 2.36 -5.17 3.89
N PHE A 98 1.50 -4.40 3.25
CA PHE A 98 0.69 -4.86 2.13
C PHE A 98 1.57 -5.32 0.97
N SER A 99 2.56 -4.52 0.58
CA SER A 99 3.45 -4.90 -0.51
C SER A 99 4.25 -6.17 -0.19
N HIS A 100 4.68 -6.36 1.06
CA HIS A 100 5.41 -7.57 1.42
C HIS A 100 4.55 -8.83 1.20
N LYS A 101 3.27 -8.77 1.59
CA LYS A 101 2.30 -9.87 1.40
C LYS A 101 2.06 -10.16 -0.09
N VAL A 102 1.80 -9.12 -0.88
CA VAL A 102 1.53 -9.26 -2.33
C VAL A 102 2.74 -9.83 -3.07
N VAL A 103 3.93 -9.31 -2.77
CA VAL A 103 5.16 -9.72 -3.42
C VAL A 103 5.55 -11.14 -3.02
N GLY A 104 5.32 -11.53 -1.75
CA GLY A 104 5.51 -12.89 -1.27
C GLY A 104 4.68 -13.91 -2.06
N ALA A 105 3.37 -13.66 -2.16
CA ALA A 105 2.45 -14.50 -2.92
C ALA A 105 2.85 -14.58 -4.42
N THR A 106 3.08 -13.42 -5.05
CA THR A 106 3.45 -13.34 -6.47
C THR A 106 4.77 -14.08 -6.77
N HIS A 107 5.76 -13.95 -5.89
CA HIS A 107 7.05 -14.63 -6.07
C HIS A 107 6.89 -16.15 -5.97
N ARG A 108 6.10 -16.65 -5.01
CA ARG A 108 5.81 -18.09 -4.87
C ARG A 108 5.08 -18.61 -6.10
N LEU A 109 4.07 -17.90 -6.57
CA LEU A 109 3.31 -18.27 -7.77
C LEU A 109 4.22 -18.35 -9.00
N LYS A 110 5.08 -17.35 -9.21
CA LYS A 110 6.05 -17.34 -10.30
C LYS A 110 7.03 -18.51 -10.22
N GLN A 111 7.54 -18.81 -9.03
CA GLN A 111 8.46 -19.93 -8.83
C GLN A 111 7.78 -21.27 -9.08
N TYR A 112 6.54 -21.44 -8.61
CA TYR A 112 5.73 -22.63 -8.85
C TYR A 112 5.54 -22.89 -10.36
N PHE A 113 5.08 -21.91 -11.13
CA PHE A 113 4.93 -22.09 -12.58
C PHE A 113 6.25 -22.38 -13.30
N LYS A 114 7.36 -21.81 -12.83
CA LYS A 114 8.68 -22.12 -13.37
C LYS A 114 9.05 -23.58 -13.13
N GLU A 115 8.83 -24.09 -11.92
CA GLU A 115 9.11 -25.48 -11.57
C GLU A 115 8.19 -26.46 -12.30
N VAL A 116 6.90 -26.13 -12.46
CA VAL A 116 5.96 -26.91 -13.28
C VAL A 116 6.43 -26.98 -14.74
N THR A 117 6.92 -25.87 -15.30
CA THR A 117 7.44 -25.84 -16.68
C THR A 117 8.72 -26.68 -16.84
N GLU A 118 9.63 -26.64 -15.86
CA GLU A 118 10.93 -27.33 -15.96
C GLU A 118 10.89 -28.82 -15.61
N LYS A 119 10.09 -29.20 -14.61
CA LYS A 119 10.11 -30.54 -14.00
C LYS A 119 8.77 -31.27 -14.09
N GLY A 120 7.75 -30.63 -14.67
CA GLY A 120 6.38 -31.09 -14.55
C GLY A 120 5.79 -30.80 -13.17
N HIS A 121 4.50 -31.05 -13.04
CA HIS A 121 3.78 -30.85 -11.77
C HIS A 121 4.15 -31.96 -10.76
N SER A 122 4.81 -31.56 -9.66
CA SER A 122 5.34 -32.46 -8.62
C SER A 122 4.82 -32.21 -7.20
N TYR A 123 4.25 -31.05 -6.93
CA TYR A 123 3.66 -30.68 -5.64
C TYR A 123 2.60 -29.59 -5.83
N ASP A 124 1.77 -29.35 -4.82
CA ASP A 124 0.72 -28.33 -4.83
C ASP A 124 1.25 -26.95 -4.37
N LEU A 125 0.83 -25.89 -5.05
CA LEU A 125 1.09 -24.52 -4.63
C LEU A 125 0.41 -24.25 -3.29
N THR A 126 1.16 -23.71 -2.34
CA THR A 126 0.62 -23.22 -1.07
C THR A 126 1.17 -21.83 -0.77
N PHE A 127 0.30 -20.93 -0.34
CA PHE A 127 0.70 -19.63 0.18
C PHE A 127 0.94 -19.69 1.69
N ARG A 128 1.72 -18.73 2.22
CA ARG A 128 1.97 -18.65 3.66
C ARG A 128 0.76 -18.02 4.36
N GLU A 129 0.61 -18.33 5.64
CA GLU A 129 -0.38 -17.68 6.48
C GLU A 129 -0.15 -16.16 6.47
N GLY A 130 -1.16 -15.41 6.00
CA GLY A 130 -1.11 -13.96 5.86
C GLY A 130 -0.64 -13.42 4.50
N ASP A 131 -0.26 -14.27 3.54
CA ASP A 131 -0.13 -13.89 2.13
C ASP A 131 -1.50 -13.48 1.55
N LEU A 132 -1.50 -12.73 0.45
CA LEU A 132 -2.75 -12.31 -0.19
C LEU A 132 -3.40 -13.50 -0.91
N ASP A 133 -4.69 -13.70 -0.69
CA ASP A 133 -5.56 -14.63 -1.44
C ASP A 133 -5.12 -16.11 -1.38
N PRO A 134 -5.42 -16.83 -0.28
CA PRO A 134 -5.17 -18.26 -0.20
C PRO A 134 -5.98 -19.09 -1.20
N GLU A 135 -7.17 -18.61 -1.62
CA GLU A 135 -8.05 -19.29 -2.58
C GLU A 135 -7.40 -19.38 -3.96
N LEU A 136 -6.60 -18.38 -4.34
CA LEU A 136 -5.82 -18.42 -5.58
C LEU A 136 -4.91 -19.65 -5.67
N ALA A 137 -4.34 -20.12 -4.55
CA ALA A 137 -3.52 -21.33 -4.55
C ALA A 137 -4.37 -22.57 -4.89
N GLU A 138 -5.57 -22.67 -4.32
CA GLU A 138 -6.51 -23.77 -4.57
C GLU A 138 -6.94 -23.80 -6.03
N VAL A 139 -7.34 -22.66 -6.59
CA VAL A 139 -7.76 -22.54 -8.00
C VAL A 139 -6.62 -22.93 -8.95
N VAL A 140 -5.38 -22.50 -8.66
CA VAL A 140 -4.21 -22.86 -9.47
C VAL A 140 -3.94 -24.36 -9.41
N ASN A 141 -4.04 -24.98 -8.23
CA ASN A 141 -3.83 -26.42 -8.07
C ASN A 141 -4.92 -27.23 -8.80
N GLU A 142 -6.18 -26.81 -8.69
CA GLU A 142 -7.28 -27.47 -9.40
C GLU A 142 -7.09 -27.40 -10.92
N ALA A 143 -6.70 -26.24 -11.45
CA ALA A 143 -6.47 -26.05 -12.88
C ALA A 143 -5.33 -26.94 -13.40
N ILE A 144 -4.19 -26.98 -12.70
CA ILE A 144 -3.04 -27.83 -13.09
C ILE A 144 -3.40 -29.32 -12.94
N GLY A 145 -4.12 -29.69 -11.88
CA GLY A 145 -4.60 -31.05 -11.67
C GLY A 145 -5.51 -31.53 -12.80
N LYS A 146 -6.39 -30.66 -13.30
CA LYS A 146 -7.26 -30.96 -14.45
C LYS A 146 -6.46 -31.16 -15.74
N ILE A 147 -5.52 -30.26 -16.03
CA ILE A 147 -4.64 -30.36 -17.22
C ILE A 147 -3.84 -31.68 -17.20
N LYS A 148 -3.36 -32.10 -16.02
CA LYS A 148 -2.64 -33.37 -15.87
C LYS A 148 -3.54 -34.58 -16.15
N LYS A 149 -4.75 -34.60 -15.58
CA LYS A 149 -5.73 -35.68 -15.81
C LYS A 149 -6.13 -35.81 -17.28
N ASP A 150 -6.29 -34.68 -17.98
CA ASP A 150 -6.63 -34.66 -19.40
C ASP A 150 -5.48 -35.20 -20.26
N ASN A 151 -4.22 -34.96 -19.89
CA ASN A 151 -3.05 -35.52 -20.59
C ASN A 151 -2.81 -37.01 -20.29
N ASP A 152 -3.15 -37.48 -19.09
CA ASP A 152 -2.97 -38.88 -18.68
C ASP A 152 -4.15 -39.79 -19.13
N SER A 153 -5.25 -39.23 -19.64
CA SER A 153 -6.40 -39.98 -20.16
C SER A 153 -6.17 -40.39 -21.63
N PRO A 154 -6.04 -41.69 -21.98
CA PRO A 154 -5.61 -42.14 -23.30
C PRO A 154 -6.59 -41.92 -24.47
N GLU A 155 -7.77 -41.32 -24.25
CA GLU A 155 -8.89 -41.35 -25.19
C GLU A 155 -8.95 -40.19 -26.20
N ARG A 156 -7.85 -39.46 -26.43
CA ARG A 156 -7.74 -38.60 -27.63
C ARG A 156 -6.61 -39.03 -28.55
N GLY A 157 -6.65 -40.31 -28.91
CA GLY A 157 -6.20 -40.75 -30.21
C GLY A 157 -7.31 -40.52 -31.24
N VAL A 158 -7.01 -39.70 -32.25
CA VAL A 158 -7.68 -39.63 -33.57
C VAL A 158 -9.12 -39.09 -33.59
N SER A 159 -9.26 -37.86 -34.08
CA SER A 159 -10.19 -37.52 -35.18
C SER A 159 -9.59 -36.39 -35.99
#